data_AF-A0A7G8X929-F1
#
_entry.id   AF-A0A7G8X929-F1
#
_cell.length_a   1.000
_cell.length_b   1.000
_cell.length_c   1.000
_cell.angle_alpha   90.00
_cell.angle_beta   90.00
_cell.angle_gamma   90.00
#
_symmetry.space_group_name_H-M   'P 1'
#
loop_
_entity.id
_entity.type
_entity.pdbx_description
1 polymer ?
#
loop_
_entity_poly.entity_id
_entity_poly.type
_entity_poly.pdbx_seq_one_letter_code
_entity_poly.pdbx_strand_id
1 'polypeptide(L)'
;MKRIISATLILLFAFTTTVSAHTGLTTSLPADGEDITEDVHEVVLEFNSKIESSSTVKVFNENKEEIIVNNIQTSDNVMTGAFMSPLDNGTYTVEWKIIGADGHPIQGTYTSTTTKRQVFV
;
A
#
# COMPACT_ATOMS: atom_id res chain seq x y z
N MET A 1 -19.66 -32.68 37.09
CA MET A 1 -18.27 -32.21 36.87
C MET A 1 -17.83 -32.36 35.41
N LYS A 2 -17.86 -33.56 34.81
CA LYS A 2 -17.45 -33.78 33.39
C LYS A 2 -18.16 -32.90 32.35
N ARG A 3 -19.47 -32.67 32.49
CA ARG A 3 -20.26 -31.83 31.56
C ARG A 3 -19.91 -30.34 31.62
N ILE A 4 -19.50 -29.85 32.78
CA ILE A 4 -19.07 -28.45 32.95
C ILE A 4 -17.72 -28.26 32.26
N ILE A 5 -16.80 -29.22 32.43
CA ILE A 5 -15.50 -29.24 31.74
C ILE A 5 -15.67 -29.25 30.22
N SER A 6 -16.58 -30.08 29.68
CA SER A 6 -16.87 -30.09 28.24
C SER A 6 -17.48 -28.77 27.73
N ALA A 7 -18.37 -28.14 28.50
CA ALA A 7 -18.98 -26.87 28.11
C ALA A 7 -17.95 -25.72 28.11
N THR A 8 -17.05 -25.68 29.09
CA THR A 8 -15.95 -24.71 29.15
C THR A 8 -14.96 -24.90 27.99
N LEU A 9 -14.66 -26.15 27.60
CA LEU A 9 -13.75 -26.43 26.49
C LEU A 9 -14.34 -25.99 25.14
N ILE A 10 -15.65 -26.16 24.93
CA ILE A 10 -16.33 -25.70 23.70
C ILE A 10 -16.36 -24.17 23.62
N LEU A 11 -16.53 -23.49 24.75
CA LEU A 11 -16.54 -22.02 24.81
C LEU A 11 -15.16 -21.41 24.47
N LEU A 12 -14.06 -22.11 24.76
CA LEU A 12 -12.70 -21.66 24.41
C LEU A 12 -12.43 -21.67 22.89
N PHE A 13 -13.04 -22.58 22.14
CA PHE A 13 -12.86 -22.65 20.68
C PHE A 13 -13.78 -21.70 19.89
N ALA A 14 -14.75 -21.05 20.55
CA ALA A 14 -15.65 -20.11 19.89
C ALA A 14 -14.99 -18.77 19.51
N PHE A 15 -13.78 -18.50 20.01
CA PHE A 15 -13.01 -17.29 19.74
C PHE A 15 -11.82 -17.57 18.83
N THR A 16 -12.07 -17.94 17.57
CA THR A 16 -11.01 -17.94 16.55
C THR A 16 -10.88 -16.52 15.99
N THR A 17 -9.89 -15.76 16.45
CA THR A 17 -9.51 -14.50 15.78
C THR A 17 -8.79 -14.82 14.48
N THR A 18 -9.28 -14.29 13.37
CA THR A 18 -8.55 -14.32 12.10
C THR A 18 -7.35 -13.38 12.19
N VAL A 19 -6.17 -13.91 12.49
CA VAL A 19 -4.92 -13.16 12.34
C VAL A 19 -4.56 -13.18 10.87
N SER A 20 -4.60 -12.02 10.21
CA SER A 20 -4.06 -11.88 8.86
C SER A 20 -2.54 -11.89 8.95
N ALA A 21 -1.91 -13.01 8.58
CA ALA A 21 -0.46 -13.13 8.59
C ALA A 21 0.22 -12.38 7.44
N HIS A 22 -0.53 -12.01 6.39
CA HIS A 22 0.05 -11.35 5.23
C HIS A 22 -0.08 -9.83 5.33
N THR A 23 1.07 -9.16 5.22
CA THR A 23 1.13 -7.71 5.05
C THR A 23 0.54 -7.34 3.69
N GLY A 24 -0.43 -6.44 3.68
CA GLY A 24 -1.13 -5.99 2.47
C GLY A 24 -1.28 -4.48 2.47
N LEU A 25 -1.36 -3.90 1.27
CA LEU A 25 -1.62 -2.48 1.07
C LEU A 25 -3.02 -2.13 1.59
N THR A 26 -3.10 -1.10 2.44
CA THR A 26 -4.36 -0.60 3.00
C THR A 26 -4.81 0.70 2.36
N THR A 27 -3.87 1.62 2.14
CA THR A 27 -4.15 2.91 1.50
C THR A 27 -2.99 3.28 0.57
N SER A 28 -3.28 4.12 -0.42
CA SER A 28 -2.27 4.66 -1.31
C SER A 28 -2.59 6.08 -1.74
N LEU A 29 -1.55 6.85 -2.02
CA LEU A 29 -1.57 8.12 -2.74
C LEU A 29 -0.56 8.00 -3.88
N PRO A 30 -0.93 8.15 -5.16
CA PRO A 30 -2.29 8.14 -5.68
C PRO A 30 -3.14 6.94 -5.24
N ALA A 31 -4.43 7.14 -4.98
CA ALA A 31 -5.33 6.04 -4.62
C ALA A 31 -5.66 5.18 -5.84
N ASP A 32 -5.86 3.88 -5.60
CA ASP A 32 -6.25 2.91 -6.64
C ASP A 32 -7.58 3.30 -7.28
N GLY A 33 -7.55 3.50 -8.61
CA GLY A 33 -8.73 3.88 -9.40
C GLY A 33 -9.32 5.28 -9.15
N GLU A 34 -8.65 6.16 -8.41
CA GLU A 34 -9.10 7.55 -8.20
C GLU A 34 -8.64 8.47 -9.33
N ASP A 35 -9.50 9.42 -9.72
CA ASP A 35 -9.19 10.55 -10.59
C ASP A 35 -8.71 11.74 -9.74
N ILE A 36 -7.39 11.93 -9.65
CA ILE A 36 -6.84 13.01 -8.82
C ILE A 36 -6.82 14.33 -9.60
N THR A 37 -7.42 15.37 -9.01
CA THR A 37 -7.50 16.71 -9.63
C THR A 37 -6.37 17.67 -9.20
N GLU A 38 -5.61 17.29 -8.18
CA GLU A 38 -4.51 18.08 -7.61
C GLU A 38 -3.15 17.59 -8.13
N ASP A 39 -2.11 18.41 -7.94
CA ASP A 39 -0.74 18.02 -8.27
C ASP A 39 -0.23 16.94 -7.32
N VAL A 40 0.05 15.76 -7.86
CA VAL A 40 0.64 14.65 -7.10
C VAL A 40 2.16 14.75 -7.16
N HIS A 41 2.77 15.06 -6.01
CA HIS A 41 4.23 15.19 -5.88
C HIS A 41 4.91 13.99 -5.23
N GLU A 42 4.15 13.03 -4.72
CA GLU A 42 4.69 11.88 -4.01
C GLU A 42 3.83 10.63 -4.19
N VAL A 43 4.45 9.48 -3.95
CA VAL A 43 3.78 8.22 -3.72
C VAL A 43 3.81 7.91 -2.22
N VAL A 44 2.67 7.57 -1.65
CA VAL A 44 2.53 7.14 -0.25
C VAL A 44 1.80 5.81 -0.26
N LEU A 45 2.38 4.79 0.36
CA LEU A 45 1.80 3.45 0.50
C LEU A 45 1.73 3.10 1.98
N GLU A 46 0.52 2.83 2.48
CA GLU A 46 0.31 2.33 3.84
C GLU A 46 -0.04 0.84 3.80
N PHE A 47 0.50 0.10 4.76
CA PHE A 47 0.28 -1.32 4.90
C PHE A 47 -0.42 -1.64 6.22
N ASN A 48 -1.08 -2.80 6.30
CA ASN A 48 -1.73 -3.27 7.54
C ASN A 48 -0.74 -3.74 8.63
N SER A 49 0.57 -3.75 8.35
CA SER A 49 1.60 -4.14 9.30
C SER A 49 2.93 -3.45 8.98
N LYS A 50 3.87 -3.47 9.93
CA LYS A 50 5.20 -2.87 9.78
C LYS A 50 5.98 -3.50 8.64
N ILE A 51 6.71 -2.66 7.92
CA ILE A 51 7.59 -3.04 6.80
C ILE A 51 9.04 -2.61 7.06
N GLU A 52 9.99 -3.33 6.46
CA GLU A 52 11.42 -3.04 6.60
C GLU A 52 11.87 -1.97 5.59
N SER A 53 12.94 -1.24 5.93
CA SER A 53 13.48 -0.13 5.13
C SER A 53 14.08 -0.52 3.77
N SER A 54 14.33 -1.82 3.55
CA SER A 54 14.75 -2.34 2.24
C SER A 54 13.59 -2.51 1.25
N SER A 55 12.39 -2.08 1.62
CA SER A 55 11.21 -2.03 0.74
C SER A 55 11.40 -1.00 -0.39
N THR A 56 10.78 -1.25 -1.53
CA THR A 56 10.95 -0.44 -2.74
C THR A 56 9.62 -0.21 -3.44
N VAL A 57 9.51 0.92 -4.14
CA VAL A 57 8.40 1.26 -5.03
C VAL A 57 8.94 1.73 -6.38
N LYS A 58 8.22 1.39 -7.45
CA LYS A 58 8.41 1.87 -8.81
C LYS A 58 7.10 2.38 -9.37
N VAL A 59 7.18 3.40 -10.21
CA VAL A 59 6.01 3.99 -10.86
C VAL A 59 6.28 4.06 -12.36
N PHE A 60 5.30 3.65 -13.16
CA PHE A 60 5.39 3.66 -14.62
C PHE A 60 4.22 4.44 -15.21
N ASN A 61 4.46 5.16 -16.31
CA ASN A 61 3.39 5.79 -17.07
C ASN A 61 2.71 4.80 -18.05
N GLU A 62 1.73 5.29 -18.81
CA GLU A 62 0.99 4.51 -19.83
C GLU A 62 1.89 3.86 -20.90
N ASN A 63 3.03 4.48 -21.20
CA ASN A 63 4.01 3.99 -22.15
C ASN A 63 4.99 2.97 -21.54
N LYS A 64 4.82 2.61 -20.26
CA LYS A 64 5.71 1.76 -19.46
C LYS A 64 7.08 2.39 -19.21
N GLU A 65 7.18 3.71 -19.27
CA GLU A 65 8.38 4.45 -18.91
C GLU A 65 8.40 4.67 -17.39
N GLU A 66 9.55 4.39 -16.76
CA GLU A 66 9.71 4.54 -15.31
C GLU A 66 9.77 6.03 -14.93
N ILE A 67 8.87 6.44 -14.04
CA ILE A 67 8.91 7.73 -13.38
C ILE A 67 9.80 7.59 -12.14
N ILE A 68 10.88 8.35 -12.09
CA ILE A 68 11.87 8.25 -11.01
C ILE A 68 11.24 8.68 -9.67
N VAL A 69 11.22 7.73 -8.72
CA VAL A 69 10.85 7.97 -7.32
C VAL A 69 12.12 8.23 -6.51
N ASN A 70 12.21 9.42 -5.93
CA ASN A 70 13.35 9.84 -5.11
C ASN A 70 13.02 9.76 -3.63
N ASN A 71 14.07 9.75 -2.80
CA ASN A 71 13.93 9.81 -1.35
C ASN A 71 12.93 8.78 -0.79
N ILE A 72 13.05 7.53 -1.21
CA ILE A 72 12.20 6.46 -0.66
C ILE A 72 12.52 6.29 0.82
N GLN A 73 11.51 6.45 1.66
CA GLN A 73 11.61 6.31 3.11
C GLN A 73 10.56 5.34 3.60
N THR A 74 10.87 4.66 4.70
CA THR A 74 9.92 3.77 5.39
C THR A 74 9.85 4.15 6.85
N SER A 75 8.65 4.34 7.36
CA SER A 75 8.37 4.60 8.77
C SER A 75 7.21 3.71 9.21
N ASP A 76 7.51 2.75 10.09
CA ASP A 76 6.59 1.70 10.53
C ASP A 76 5.90 0.97 9.37
N ASN A 77 4.62 1.24 9.13
CA ASN A 77 3.81 0.62 8.08
C ASN A 77 3.62 1.52 6.86
N VAL A 78 4.34 2.63 6.76
CA VAL A 78 4.22 3.62 5.69
C VAL A 78 5.51 3.68 4.88
N MET A 79 5.39 3.64 3.56
CA MET A 79 6.46 3.92 2.61
C MET A 79 6.11 5.16 1.80
N THR A 80 7.04 6.10 1.70
CA THR A 80 6.88 7.34 0.91
C THR A 80 8.00 7.46 -0.11
N GLY A 81 7.73 8.20 -1.19
CA GLY A 81 8.75 8.58 -2.17
C GLY A 81 8.29 9.79 -2.98
N ALA A 82 9.21 10.67 -3.36
CA ALA A 82 8.91 11.94 -4.01
C ALA A 82 9.21 11.90 -5.51
N PHE A 83 8.35 12.52 -6.31
CA PHE A 83 8.61 12.79 -7.72
C PHE A 83 9.37 14.11 -7.87
N MET A 84 10.21 14.23 -8.91
CA MET A 84 10.94 15.49 -9.19
C MET A 84 10.00 16.62 -9.63
N SER A 85 8.94 16.25 -10.33
CA SER A 85 7.88 17.12 -10.83
C SER A 85 6.55 16.45 -10.54
N PRO A 86 5.45 17.21 -10.40
CA PRO A 86 4.14 16.59 -10.21
C PRO A 86 3.80 15.69 -11.40
N LEU A 87 3.10 14.59 -11.13
CA LEU A 87 2.64 13.68 -12.18
C LEU A 87 1.78 14.45 -13.19
N ASP A 88 1.98 14.18 -14.47
CA ASP A 88 1.12 14.68 -15.55
C ASP A 88 -0.25 13.98 -15.54
N ASN A 89 -1.15 14.41 -16.42
CA ASN A 89 -2.40 13.68 -16.61
C ASN A 89 -2.13 12.36 -17.32
N GLY A 90 -2.75 11.29 -16.82
CA GLY A 90 -2.63 9.96 -17.40
C GLY A 90 -2.74 8.85 -16.35
N THR A 91 -2.60 7.62 -16.83
CA THR A 91 -2.65 6.40 -16.06
C THR A 91 -1.24 5.99 -15.63
N TYR A 92 -1.11 5.65 -14.36
CA TYR A 92 0.14 5.24 -13.73
C TYR A 92 -0.01 3.84 -13.14
N THR A 93 0.99 3.00 -13.36
CA THR A 93 1.13 1.70 -12.69
C THR A 93 2.12 1.84 -11.55
N VAL A 94 1.68 1.53 -10.33
CA VAL A 94 2.56 1.51 -9.15
C VAL A 94 2.87 0.06 -8.83
N GLU A 95 4.15 -0.27 -8.76
CA GLU A 95 4.65 -1.57 -8.35
C GLU A 95 5.41 -1.43 -7.04
N TRP A 96 5.07 -2.23 -6.04
CA TRP A 96 5.77 -2.22 -4.76
C TRP A 96 6.26 -3.60 -4.39
N LYS A 97 7.38 -3.62 -3.66
CA LYS A 97 7.96 -4.79 -3.04
C LYS A 97 8.35 -4.43 -1.62
N ILE A 98 7.72 -5.07 -0.65
CA ILE A 98 7.99 -4.87 0.76
C ILE A 98 8.61 -6.11 1.38
N ILE A 99 9.23 -5.94 2.54
CA ILE A 99 9.53 -7.03 3.47
C ILE A 99 8.72 -6.76 4.73
N GLY A 100 7.80 -7.67 5.07
CA GLY A 100 7.02 -7.56 6.29
C GLY A 100 7.88 -7.75 7.54
N ALA A 101 7.37 -7.37 8.71
CA ALA A 101 8.06 -7.55 9.99
C ALA A 101 8.41 -9.02 10.33
N ASP A 102 7.78 -9.99 9.65
CA ASP A 102 8.07 -11.42 9.74
C ASP A 102 9.20 -11.88 8.80
N GLY A 103 9.75 -10.97 7.99
CA GLY A 103 10.87 -11.21 7.07
C GLY A 103 10.45 -11.72 5.69
N HIS A 104 9.17 -11.88 5.39
CA HIS A 104 8.73 -12.37 4.08
C HIS A 104 8.66 -11.24 3.04
N PRO A 105 9.19 -11.45 1.82
CA PRO A 105 8.99 -10.52 0.73
C PRO A 105 7.57 -10.63 0.18
N ILE A 106 6.91 -9.49 -0.01
CA ILE A 106 5.58 -9.39 -0.60
C ILE A 106 5.64 -8.34 -1.71
N GLN A 107 4.94 -8.59 -2.80
CA GLN A 107 4.86 -7.67 -3.93
C GLN A 107 3.40 -7.44 -4.31
N GLY A 108 3.13 -6.28 -4.89
CA GLY A 108 1.83 -5.96 -5.43
C GLY A 108 1.92 -4.87 -6.47
N THR A 109 0.80 -4.66 -7.16
CA THR A 109 0.66 -3.63 -8.17
C THR A 109 -0.77 -3.10 -8.15
N TYR A 110 -0.92 -1.82 -8.47
CA TYR A 110 -2.22 -1.19 -8.70
C TYR A 110 -2.08 -0.09 -9.75
N THR A 111 -3.22 0.43 -10.20
CA THR A 111 -3.28 1.45 -11.24
C THR A 111 -4.02 2.67 -10.73
N SER A 112 -3.52 3.86 -11.04
CA SER A 112 -4.17 5.12 -10.66
C SER A 112 -4.19 6.08 -11.85
N THR A 113 -5.13 7.02 -11.85
CA THR A 113 -5.31 7.98 -12.94
C THR A 113 -5.25 9.41 -12.41
N THR A 114 -4.34 10.20 -12.95
CA THR A 114 -4.27 11.63 -12.64
C THR A 114 -5.03 12.40 -13.72
N THR A 115 -6.03 13.19 -13.33
CA THR A 115 -6.83 14.03 -14.22
C THR A 115 -6.90 15.45 -13.66
N LYS A 116 -5.85 16.25 -13.88
CA LYS A 116 -5.85 17.69 -13.53
C LYS A 116 -6.93 18.39 -14.34
N ARG A 117 -7.88 19.02 -13.65
CA ARG A 117 -8.77 20.02 -14.27
C ARG A 117 -7.98 21.32 -14.43
N GLN A 118 -7.77 21.76 -15.67
CA GLN A 118 -7.34 23.13 -15.90
C GLN A 118 -8.46 24.06 -15.43
N VAL A 119 -8.26 24.73 -14.30
CA VAL A 119 -9.11 25.85 -13.90
C VAL A 119 -8.71 27.01 -14.80
N PHE A 120 -9.51 27.27 -15.83
CA PHE A 120 -9.42 28.52 -16.58
C PHE A 120 -9.87 29.63 -15.62
N VAL A 121 -8.92 30.42 -15.11
CA VAL A 121 -9.18 31.67 -14.39
C VAL A 121 -9.24 32.81 -15.39
#